data_AF-A0A0C3NSD3-F1
#
_entry.id   AF-A0A0C3NSD3-F1
#
_cell.length_a   1.000
_cell.length_b   1.000
_cell.length_c   1.000
_cell.angle_alpha   90.00
_cell.angle_beta   90.00
_cell.angle_gamma   90.00
#
_symmetry.space_group_name_H-M   'P 1'
#
loop_
_entity.id
_entity.type
_entity.pdbx_description
1 polymer ?
#
loop_
_entity_poly.entity_id
_entity_poly.type
_entity_poly.pdbx_seq_one_letter_code
_entity_poly.pdbx_strand_id
1 'polypeptide(L)'
;MGKFFVTLLVLSFLAGCTSSQRRVDSEEMYIKASALTKLSAAVESTVRYKNPPPELDENELLKLATRHDPILLENFKGYKIRVLRNDRHSVVLVCDVTGTHALLEDTGCSGPMDRNRWMEKPAPCDFSIDTKAVCGKD
;
A
#
# COMPACT_ATOMS: atom_id res chain seq x y z
N MET A 1 16.43 53.54 -42.36
CA MET A 1 17.16 52.25 -42.34
C MET A 1 17.63 52.02 -40.92
N GLY A 2 17.05 51.06 -40.21
CA GLY A 2 17.30 50.82 -38.78
C GLY A 2 16.35 49.78 -38.23
N LYS A 3 16.68 48.50 -38.45
CA LYS A 3 16.12 47.35 -37.71
C LYS A 3 16.56 47.49 -36.26
N PHE A 4 15.75 47.14 -35.26
CA PHE A 4 16.21 46.34 -34.10
C PHE A 4 15.01 45.84 -33.27
N PHE A 5 14.82 44.51 -33.34
CA PHE A 5 14.51 43.58 -32.25
C PHE A 5 13.15 43.60 -31.55
N VAL A 6 12.29 42.71 -32.04
CA VAL A 6 11.57 41.63 -31.32
C VAL A 6 11.67 41.67 -29.79
N THR A 7 10.51 41.82 -29.13
CA THR A 7 10.34 41.29 -27.77
C THR A 7 9.03 40.51 -27.70
N LEU A 8 9.16 39.21 -27.97
CA LEU A 8 8.14 38.19 -27.77
C LEU A 8 7.98 37.98 -26.25
N LEU A 9 6.99 38.63 -25.63
CA LEU A 9 6.71 38.48 -24.20
C LEU A 9 5.83 37.23 -24.00
N VAL A 10 6.45 36.06 -24.15
CA VAL A 10 5.85 34.77 -23.79
C VAL A 10 5.85 34.70 -22.25
N LEU A 11 4.72 35.06 -21.64
CA LEU A 11 4.45 34.75 -20.23
C LEU A 11 4.24 33.23 -20.09
N SER A 12 5.34 32.51 -19.96
CA SER A 12 5.35 31.14 -19.46
C SER A 12 4.96 31.17 -17.99
N PHE A 13 3.67 31.10 -17.69
CA PHE A 13 3.20 30.73 -16.35
C PHE A 13 3.68 29.31 -16.07
N LEU A 14 4.83 29.20 -15.41
CA LEU A 14 5.25 28.01 -14.71
C LEU A 14 4.20 27.75 -13.63
N ALA A 15 3.20 26.92 -13.94
CA ALA A 15 2.41 26.25 -12.93
C ALA A 15 3.38 25.33 -12.17
N GLY A 16 4.01 25.89 -11.13
CA GLY A 16 4.77 25.10 -10.17
C GLY A 16 3.81 24.15 -9.51
N CYS A 17 3.85 22.87 -9.91
CA CYS A 17 3.27 21.80 -9.12
C CYS A 17 4.05 21.74 -7.81
N THR A 18 3.64 22.54 -6.82
CA THR A 18 3.99 22.26 -5.43
C THR A 18 3.23 20.99 -5.07
N SER A 19 3.84 19.86 -5.38
CA SER A 19 3.56 18.61 -4.70
C SER A 19 3.95 18.87 -3.25
N SER A 20 3.00 19.42 -2.49
CA SER A 20 3.02 19.36 -1.05
C SER A 20 3.05 17.87 -0.72
N GLN A 21 4.25 17.31 -0.53
CA GLN A 21 4.41 16.02 0.12
C GLN A 21 3.80 16.19 1.50
N ARG A 22 2.52 15.82 1.61
CA ARG A 22 1.79 15.76 2.87
C ARG A 22 2.66 14.95 3.80
N ARG A 23 3.17 15.59 4.86
CA ARG A 23 3.97 14.87 5.86
C ARG A 23 3.11 13.73 6.38
N VAL A 24 3.63 12.51 6.27
CA VAL A 24 2.99 11.33 6.82
C VAL A 24 2.97 11.46 8.33
N ASP A 25 1.80 11.32 8.94
CA ASP A 25 1.65 11.36 10.39
C ASP A 25 2.17 10.06 10.99
N SER A 26 3.25 10.14 11.78
CA SER A 26 3.89 8.97 12.36
C SER A 26 3.00 8.24 13.36
N GLU A 27 2.19 8.97 14.15
CA GLU A 27 1.31 8.35 15.14
C GLU A 27 0.21 7.55 14.42
N GLU A 28 -0.38 8.15 13.38
CA GLU A 28 -1.35 7.46 12.53
C GLU A 28 -0.73 6.20 11.90
N MET A 29 0.50 6.31 11.37
CA MET A 29 1.14 5.16 10.72
C MET A 29 1.47 4.02 11.67
N TYR A 30 1.87 4.29 12.92
CA TYR A 30 2.08 3.23 13.90
C TYR A 30 0.78 2.51 14.27
N ILE A 31 -0.32 3.25 14.40
CA ILE A 31 -1.65 2.66 14.61
C ILE A 31 -2.03 1.78 13.41
N LYS A 32 -1.82 2.27 12.19
CA LYS A 32 -2.10 1.53 10.95
C LYS A 32 -1.21 0.29 10.79
N ALA A 33 0.05 0.36 11.20
CA ALA A 33 0.95 -0.79 11.20
C ALA A 33 0.44 -1.91 12.13
N SER A 34 0.02 -1.56 13.35
CA SER A 34 -0.59 -2.53 14.27
C SER A 34 -1.92 -3.10 13.76
N ALA A 35 -2.73 -2.29 13.08
CA ALA A 35 -3.94 -2.78 12.42
C ALA A 35 -3.62 -3.72 11.25
N LEU A 36 -2.53 -3.44 10.51
CA LEU A 36 -2.17 -4.19 9.31
C LEU A 36 -1.72 -5.59 9.65
N THR A 37 -0.93 -5.78 10.72
CA THR A 37 -0.54 -7.14 11.14
C THR A 37 -1.75 -8.04 11.40
N LYS A 38 -2.84 -7.49 11.93
CA LYS A 38 -4.11 -8.22 12.14
C LYS A 38 -4.83 -8.52 10.82
N LEU A 39 -4.94 -7.54 9.94
CA LEU A 39 -5.56 -7.72 8.62
C LEU A 39 -4.78 -8.76 7.81
N SER A 40 -3.46 -8.64 7.73
CA SER A 40 -2.59 -9.58 7.03
C SER A 40 -2.67 -10.97 7.61
N ALA A 41 -2.68 -11.14 8.94
CA ALA A 41 -2.88 -12.46 9.54
C ALA A 41 -4.25 -13.09 9.17
N ALA A 42 -5.31 -12.28 9.08
CA ALA A 42 -6.63 -12.76 8.66
C ALA A 42 -6.66 -13.18 7.18
N VAL A 43 -5.99 -12.41 6.30
CA VAL A 43 -5.83 -12.75 4.88
C VAL A 43 -4.98 -14.00 4.71
N GLU A 44 -3.84 -14.09 5.40
CA GLU A 44 -2.93 -15.23 5.40
C GLU A 44 -3.66 -16.51 5.84
N SER A 45 -4.36 -16.46 6.97
CA SER A 45 -5.16 -17.58 7.47
C SER A 45 -6.24 -18.02 6.45
N THR A 46 -6.85 -17.05 5.77
CA THR A 46 -7.86 -17.33 4.73
C THR A 46 -7.23 -18.01 3.52
N VAL A 47 -6.13 -17.48 3.00
CA VAL A 47 -5.42 -18.07 1.86
C VAL A 47 -4.90 -19.47 2.20
N ARG A 48 -4.28 -19.64 3.37
CA ARG A 48 -3.62 -20.88 3.79
C ARG A 48 -4.59 -22.00 4.14
N TYR A 49 -5.66 -21.70 4.88
CA TYR A 49 -6.52 -22.74 5.47
C TYR A 49 -7.90 -22.87 4.82
N LYS A 50 -8.43 -21.80 4.22
CA LYS A 50 -9.71 -21.87 3.49
C LYS A 50 -9.52 -22.15 1.99
N ASN A 51 -8.30 -21.96 1.49
CA ASN A 51 -7.90 -22.22 0.10
C ASN A 51 -8.92 -21.69 -0.93
N PRO A 52 -9.21 -20.36 -0.91
CA PRO A 52 -10.15 -19.78 -1.86
C PRO A 52 -9.63 -19.94 -3.31
N PRO A 53 -10.52 -19.96 -4.31
CA PRO A 53 -10.13 -20.06 -5.72
C PRO A 53 -9.05 -19.02 -6.07
N PRO A 54 -7.99 -19.38 -6.82
CA PRO A 54 -6.90 -18.47 -7.13
C PRO A 54 -7.37 -17.24 -7.94
N GLU A 55 -8.47 -17.35 -8.66
CA GLU A 55 -9.08 -16.28 -9.48
C GLU A 55 -9.91 -15.27 -8.67
N LEU A 56 -10.07 -15.48 -7.36
CA LEU A 56 -10.82 -14.56 -6.49
C LEU A 56 -10.13 -13.18 -6.49
N ASP A 57 -10.91 -12.12 -6.78
CA ASP A 57 -10.40 -10.74 -6.81
C ASP A 57 -9.84 -10.31 -5.45
N GLU A 58 -8.90 -9.36 -5.45
CA GLU A 58 -8.29 -8.84 -4.22
C GLU A 58 -9.35 -8.32 -3.23
N ASN A 59 -10.37 -7.59 -3.68
CA ASN A 59 -11.42 -7.06 -2.81
C ASN A 59 -12.34 -8.15 -2.29
N GLU A 60 -12.61 -9.17 -3.12
CA GLU A 60 -13.40 -10.32 -2.71
C GLU A 60 -12.65 -11.16 -1.67
N LEU A 61 -11.34 -11.34 -1.83
CA LEU A 61 -10.49 -11.99 -0.84
C LEU A 61 -10.46 -11.20 0.47
N LEU A 62 -10.29 -9.88 0.42
CA LEU A 62 -10.32 -9.02 1.61
C LEU A 62 -11.67 -9.17 2.34
N LYS A 63 -12.80 -9.08 1.63
CA LYS A 63 -14.14 -9.30 2.20
C LYS A 63 -14.31 -10.69 2.80
N LEU A 64 -13.78 -11.73 2.15
CA LEU A 64 -13.83 -13.10 2.65
C LEU A 64 -13.00 -13.25 3.93
N ALA A 65 -11.81 -12.65 3.96
CA ALA A 65 -10.89 -12.71 5.08
C ALA A 65 -11.44 -11.98 6.32
N THR A 66 -12.10 -10.85 6.12
CA THR A 66 -12.64 -10.01 7.20
C THR A 66 -14.13 -10.19 7.45
N ARG A 67 -14.77 -11.22 6.86
CA ARG A 67 -16.22 -11.47 6.99
C ARG A 67 -16.69 -11.53 8.44
N HIS A 68 -15.86 -12.06 9.34
CA HIS A 68 -16.18 -12.20 10.76
C HIS A 68 -15.72 -11.01 11.61
N ASP A 69 -14.89 -10.13 11.05
CA ASP A 69 -14.41 -8.92 11.73
C ASP A 69 -14.17 -7.78 10.72
N PRO A 70 -15.23 -7.08 10.27
CA PRO A 70 -15.14 -6.04 9.26
C PRO A 70 -14.27 -4.85 9.68
N ILE A 71 -14.06 -4.64 10.98
CA ILE A 71 -13.26 -3.51 11.50
C ILE A 71 -11.82 -3.56 10.99
N LEU A 72 -11.32 -4.75 10.65
CA LEU A 72 -9.99 -4.95 10.08
C LEU A 72 -9.81 -4.16 8.77
N LEU A 73 -10.84 -4.05 7.93
CA LEU A 73 -10.82 -3.20 6.74
C LEU A 73 -11.16 -1.74 7.04
N GLU A 74 -12.11 -1.49 7.96
CA GLU A 74 -12.53 -0.12 8.30
C GLU A 74 -11.38 0.75 8.83
N ASN A 75 -10.42 0.13 9.53
CA ASN A 75 -9.19 0.78 9.99
C ASN A 75 -8.39 1.45 8.86
N PHE A 76 -8.60 1.06 7.60
CA PHE A 76 -7.92 1.57 6.42
C PHE A 76 -8.82 2.41 5.51
N LYS A 77 -9.96 2.89 6.00
CA LYS A 77 -10.80 3.81 5.24
C LYS A 77 -9.99 5.03 4.79
N GLY A 78 -10.02 5.31 3.49
CA GLY A 78 -9.24 6.39 2.87
C GLY A 78 -7.87 5.97 2.34
N TYR A 79 -7.46 4.72 2.56
CA TYR A 79 -6.25 4.12 1.98
C TYR A 79 -6.61 3.14 0.87
N LYS A 80 -5.65 2.85 -0.01
CA LYS A 80 -5.76 1.77 -0.99
C LYS A 80 -5.10 0.53 -0.41
N ILE A 81 -5.82 -0.60 -0.45
CA ILE A 81 -5.31 -1.89 0.01
C ILE A 81 -5.19 -2.80 -1.19
N ARG A 82 -4.03 -3.44 -1.32
CA ARG A 82 -3.74 -4.45 -2.35
C ARG A 82 -3.35 -5.75 -1.68
N VAL A 83 -3.64 -6.86 -2.35
CA VAL A 83 -3.26 -8.20 -1.86
C VAL A 83 -2.53 -8.97 -2.96
N LEU A 84 -1.31 -9.42 -2.65
CA LEU A 84 -0.60 -10.40 -3.47
C LEU A 84 -0.78 -11.78 -2.87
N ARG A 85 -1.16 -12.75 -3.70
CA ARG A 85 -1.19 -14.17 -3.32
C ARG A 85 -0.03 -14.88 -4.00
N ASN A 86 0.77 -15.59 -3.21
CA ASN A 86 1.85 -16.43 -3.69
C ASN A 86 1.69 -17.81 -3.06
N ASP A 87 1.17 -18.76 -3.84
CA ASP A 87 0.80 -20.11 -3.38
C ASP A 87 -0.18 -20.04 -2.20
N ARG A 88 0.20 -20.58 -1.03
CA ARG A 88 -0.62 -20.56 0.20
C ARG A 88 -0.32 -19.38 1.11
N HIS A 89 0.45 -18.41 0.65
CA HIS A 89 0.82 -17.22 1.41
C HIS A 89 0.29 -15.95 0.77
N SER A 90 0.21 -14.88 1.56
CA SER A 90 -0.24 -13.57 1.12
C SER A 90 0.71 -12.43 1.53
N VAL A 91 0.58 -11.30 0.84
CA VAL A 91 1.16 -10.01 1.24
C VAL A 91 0.06 -8.97 1.11
N VAL A 92 -0.15 -8.18 2.15
CA VAL A 92 -1.07 -7.04 2.13
C VAL A 92 -0.25 -5.75 2.08
N LEU A 93 -0.57 -4.90 1.11
CA LEU A 93 0.09 -3.62 0.87
C LEU A 93 -0.92 -2.48 1.09
N VAL A 94 -0.55 -1.53 1.95
CA VAL A 94 -1.30 -0.29 2.18
C VAL A 94 -0.62 0.84 1.44
N CYS A 95 -1.38 1.54 0.61
CA CYS A 95 -0.93 2.70 -0.13
C CYS A 95 -1.74 3.94 0.26
N ASP A 96 -1.18 5.10 -0.05
CA ASP A 96 -1.86 6.39 0.10
C ASP A 96 -3.21 6.44 -0.64
N VAL A 97 -4.00 7.47 -0.35
CA VAL A 97 -5.36 7.64 -0.94
C VAL A 97 -5.36 7.66 -2.46
N THR A 98 -4.28 8.15 -3.07
CA THR A 98 -4.07 8.21 -4.52
C THR A 98 -3.64 6.86 -5.11
N GLY A 99 -3.21 5.91 -4.28
CA GLY A 99 -2.68 4.62 -4.72
C GLY A 99 -1.30 4.73 -5.38
N THR A 100 -0.57 5.81 -5.10
CA THR A 100 0.71 6.13 -5.75
C THR A 100 1.91 5.70 -4.92
N HIS A 101 1.84 5.81 -3.59
CA HIS A 101 2.96 5.48 -2.70
C HIS A 101 2.60 4.38 -1.73
N ALA A 102 3.54 3.44 -1.53
CA ALA A 102 3.46 2.43 -0.49
C ALA A 102 3.72 3.04 0.89
N LEU A 103 2.89 2.68 1.88
CA LEU A 103 3.00 3.14 3.27
C LEU A 103 3.35 2.00 4.22
N LEU A 104 2.75 0.83 4.05
CA LEU A 104 2.96 -0.35 4.89
C LEU A 104 2.83 -1.63 4.05
N GLU A 105 3.62 -2.66 4.34
CA GLU A 105 3.55 -3.95 3.65
C GLU A 105 3.83 -5.09 4.61
N ASP A 106 2.98 -6.11 4.63
CA ASP A 106 3.03 -7.19 5.63
C ASP A 106 2.50 -8.52 5.08
N THR A 107 3.13 -9.63 5.47
CA THR A 107 2.82 -10.99 5.02
C THR A 107 1.84 -11.75 5.91
N GLY A 108 1.61 -11.29 7.14
CA GLY A 108 0.75 -11.97 8.12
C GLY A 108 1.30 -13.28 8.68
N CYS A 109 2.43 -13.80 8.17
CA CYS A 109 3.04 -15.06 8.60
C CYS A 109 4.20 -14.87 9.59
N SER A 110 4.81 -13.69 9.64
CA SER A 110 6.01 -13.43 10.44
C SER A 110 5.73 -13.07 11.91
N GLY A 111 4.58 -12.45 12.20
CA GLY A 111 4.18 -11.99 13.52
C GLY A 111 4.33 -10.47 13.75
N PRO A 112 5.56 -9.89 13.70
CA PRO A 112 5.75 -8.46 13.71
C PRO A 112 5.46 -7.84 12.33
N MET A 113 5.29 -6.51 12.30
CA MET A 113 5.14 -5.76 11.06
C MET A 113 6.38 -5.93 10.17
N ASP A 114 6.23 -6.42 8.95
CA ASP A 114 7.37 -6.69 8.06
C ASP A 114 8.05 -5.41 7.55
N ARG A 115 7.27 -4.45 7.00
CA ARG A 115 7.83 -3.23 6.42
C ARG A 115 7.03 -1.95 6.68
N ASN A 116 7.65 -1.03 7.42
CA ASN A 116 7.18 0.34 7.60
C ASN A 116 7.64 1.26 6.44
N ARG A 117 7.07 1.09 5.25
CA ARG A 117 7.50 1.79 4.02
C ARG A 117 7.48 3.33 4.15
N TRP A 118 6.59 3.86 4.98
CA TRP A 118 6.52 5.30 5.28
C TRP A 118 7.77 5.87 5.97
N MET A 119 8.61 5.04 6.59
CA MET A 119 9.89 5.44 7.20
C MET A 119 11.06 5.40 6.20
N GLU A 120 10.85 4.81 5.02
CA GLU A 120 11.86 4.64 3.99
C GLU A 120 11.81 5.79 2.97
N LYS A 121 12.64 5.72 1.93
CA LYS A 121 12.46 6.60 0.76
C LYS A 121 11.10 6.30 0.13
N PRO A 122 10.32 7.34 -0.28
CA PRO A 122 9.05 7.12 -0.96
C PRO A 122 9.21 6.16 -2.13
N ALA A 123 8.38 5.12 -2.14
CA ALA A 123 8.38 4.06 -3.14
C ALA A 123 6.99 3.97 -3.78
N PRO A 124 6.91 3.53 -5.05
CA PRO A 124 5.63 3.24 -5.70
C PRO A 124 4.77 2.27 -4.86
N CYS A 125 3.46 2.32 -5.08
CA CYS A 125 2.48 1.38 -4.52
C CYS A 125 2.61 -0.03 -5.13
N ASP A 126 3.78 -0.64 -4.99
CA ASP A 126 4.11 -1.96 -5.52
C ASP A 126 4.69 -2.88 -4.45
N PHE A 127 4.38 -4.17 -4.55
CA PHE A 127 4.89 -5.19 -3.66
C PHE A 127 6.40 -5.31 -3.80
N SER A 128 7.09 -5.55 -2.70
CA SER A 128 8.50 -5.90 -2.76
C SER A 128 8.97 -6.85 -1.66
N ILE A 129 8.09 -7.40 -0.84
CA ILE A 129 8.44 -8.56 -0.01
C ILE A 129 8.52 -9.80 -0.90
N ASP A 130 9.62 -10.54 -0.78
CA ASP A 130 9.68 -11.92 -1.25
C ASP A 130 8.95 -12.82 -0.26
N THR A 131 7.71 -13.17 -0.59
CA THR A 131 6.83 -13.96 0.28
C THR A 131 7.44 -15.32 0.63
N LYS A 132 8.20 -15.95 -0.29
CA LYS A 132 8.83 -17.25 -0.03
C LYS A 132 9.99 -17.12 0.95
N ALA A 133 10.77 -16.04 0.87
CA ALA A 133 11.86 -15.80 1.80
C ALA A 133 11.36 -15.53 3.23
N VAL A 134 10.21 -14.85 3.37
CA VAL A 134 9.62 -14.49 4.67
C VAL A 134 8.81 -15.65 5.27
N CYS A 135 7.91 -16.25 4.49
CA CYS A 135 6.98 -17.28 4.98
C CYS A 135 7.41 -18.73 4.71
N GLY A 136 8.39 -18.97 3.84
CA GLY A 136 8.77 -20.32 3.38
C GLY A 136 9.64 -21.12 4.35
N LYS A 137 9.65 -20.79 5.64
CA LYS A 137 10.39 -21.52 6.69
C LYS A 137 9.56 -22.59 7.40
N ASP A 138 8.37 -22.88 6.89
CA ASP A 138 7.42 -23.85 7.44
C ASP A 138 7.51 -25.24 6.80
#